data_AF-A0A200QC80-F1
#
_entry.id   AF-A0A200QC80-F1
#
_cell.length_a   1.000
_cell.length_b   1.000
_cell.length_c   1.000
_cell.angle_alpha   90.00
_cell.angle_beta   90.00
_cell.angle_gamma   90.00
#
_symmetry.space_group_name_H-M   'P 1'
#
loop_
_entity.id
_entity.type
_entity.pdbx_description
1 polymer ?
#
loop_
_entity_poly.entity_id
_entity_poly.type
_entity_poly.pdbx_seq_one_letter_code
_entity_poly.pdbx_strand_id
1 'polypeptide(L)'
;MEFRRDHDETRLLREIVDASNVRPFPPEIEVSEFSVLDKVDVYANDGWWVGRISAIADSSRYFVYFESTGDELAYPISKLRVHQELENGKWVVSHYRKVHFVTDVG
;
A
#
# COMPACT_ATOMS: atom_id res chain seq x y z
N MET A 1 27.37 -2.31 2.75
CA MET A 1 28.01 -3.04 1.64
C MET A 1 27.15 -2.81 0.41
N GLU A 2 27.69 -2.15 -0.60
CA GLU A 2 27.01 -1.97 -1.89
C GLU A 2 27.48 -3.05 -2.86
N PHE A 3 26.54 -3.84 -3.36
CA PHE A 3 26.63 -4.40 -4.71
C PHE A 3 25.25 -4.31 -5.33
N ARG A 4 25.00 -3.24 -6.09
CA ARG A 4 24.03 -3.28 -7.18
C ARG A 4 24.77 -3.09 -8.47
N ARG A 5 24.74 -4.14 -9.31
CA ARG A 5 24.48 -4.04 -10.74
C ARG A 5 24.44 -5.45 -11.33
N ASP A 6 23.23 -5.94 -11.59
CA ASP A 6 22.99 -6.85 -12.70
C ASP A 6 22.23 -6.04 -13.77
N HIS A 7 22.88 -5.78 -14.90
CA HIS A 7 22.28 -5.20 -16.11
C HIS A 7 21.71 -6.31 -17.03
N ASP A 8 21.32 -7.43 -16.44
CA ASP A 8 20.77 -8.58 -17.15
C ASP A 8 19.32 -8.77 -16.68
N GLU A 9 18.37 -8.18 -17.42
CA GLU A 9 16.92 -8.21 -17.14
C GLU A 9 16.34 -9.64 -17.16
N THR A 10 17.14 -10.65 -17.49
CA THR A 10 16.72 -12.06 -17.58
C THR A 10 16.89 -12.84 -16.28
N ARG A 11 17.63 -12.32 -15.29
CA ARG A 11 17.93 -13.03 -14.03
C ARG A 11 17.17 -12.43 -12.86
N LEU A 12 16.61 -13.31 -12.02
CA LEU A 12 15.98 -12.90 -10.76
C LEU A 12 17.00 -12.26 -9.81
N LEU A 13 16.66 -11.09 -9.27
CA LEU A 13 17.47 -10.39 -8.29
C LEU A 13 17.59 -11.21 -6.99
N ARG A 14 18.78 -11.18 -6.39
CA ARG A 14 19.08 -11.80 -5.09
C ARG A 14 19.73 -10.79 -4.18
N GLU A 15 19.27 -10.69 -2.94
CA GLU A 15 19.78 -9.74 -1.95
C GLU A 15 19.83 -10.41 -0.56
N ILE A 16 20.81 -10.04 0.26
CA ILE A 16 20.87 -10.41 1.68
C ILE A 16 20.19 -9.30 2.46
N VAL A 17 19.11 -9.62 3.17
CA VAL A 17 18.30 -8.66 3.93
C VAL A 17 18.19 -9.08 5.39
N ASP A 18 17.97 -8.10 6.27
CA ASP A 18 17.63 -8.37 7.67
C ASP A 18 16.30 -9.10 7.77
N ALA A 19 16.20 -10.03 8.74
CA ALA A 19 14.97 -10.79 8.98
C ALA A 19 13.75 -9.88 9.27
N SER A 20 13.97 -8.68 9.82
CA SER A 20 12.91 -7.68 10.05
C SER A 20 12.30 -7.10 8.78
N ASN A 21 12.99 -7.21 7.63
CA ASN A 21 12.49 -6.75 6.33
C ASN A 21 11.70 -7.85 5.60
N VAL A 22 11.64 -9.07 6.15
CA VAL A 22 10.90 -10.19 5.59
C VAL A 22 9.62 -10.40 6.38
N ARG A 23 8.50 -10.50 5.67
CA ARG A 23 7.19 -10.82 6.23
C ARG A 23 6.54 -11.98 5.49
N PRO A 24 5.69 -12.79 6.14
CA PRO A 24 4.89 -13.79 5.44
C PRO A 24 3.93 -13.13 4.45
N PHE A 25 3.20 -13.93 3.68
CA PHE A 25 2.11 -13.42 2.85
C PHE A 25 0.93 -13.01 3.76
N PRO A 26 0.33 -11.83 3.57
CA PRO A 26 -0.81 -11.41 4.38
C PRO A 26 -2.06 -12.26 4.04
N PRO A 27 -2.97 -12.48 5.00
CA PRO A 27 -4.28 -13.06 4.75
C PRO A 27 -5.02 -12.26 3.69
N GLU A 28 -5.75 -12.97 2.83
CA GLU A 28 -6.65 -12.34 1.88
C GLU A 28 -7.88 -11.80 2.60
N ILE A 29 -8.22 -10.54 2.31
CA ILE A 29 -9.42 -9.88 2.81
C ILE A 29 -10.22 -9.51 1.57
N GLU A 30 -11.38 -10.15 1.41
CA GLU A 30 -12.30 -9.80 0.33
C GLU A 30 -12.90 -8.42 0.58
N VAL A 31 -12.84 -7.56 -0.42
CA VAL A 31 -13.37 -6.19 -0.37
C VAL A 31 -14.19 -5.94 -1.62
N SER A 32 -15.45 -5.53 -1.43
CA SER A 32 -16.34 -5.15 -2.53
C SER A 32 -16.13 -3.71 -2.99
N GLU A 33 -15.73 -2.83 -2.07
CA GLU A 33 -15.50 -1.41 -2.33
C GLU A 33 -14.56 -0.78 -1.30
N PHE A 34 -13.88 0.30 -1.70
CA PHE A 34 -13.09 1.14 -0.80
C PHE A 34 -13.74 2.51 -0.61
N SER A 35 -13.48 3.13 0.55
CA SER A 35 -13.86 4.50 0.89
C SER A 35 -12.68 5.46 0.79
N VAL A 36 -12.98 6.75 0.61
CA VAL A 36 -11.96 7.81 0.69
C VAL A 36 -11.29 7.76 2.07
N LEU A 37 -9.97 7.93 2.09
CA LEU A 37 -9.03 7.79 3.21
C LEU A 37 -8.66 6.35 3.61
N ASP A 38 -9.28 5.33 3.03
CA ASP A 38 -8.86 3.94 3.23
C ASP A 38 -7.39 3.79 2.86
N LYS A 39 -6.61 3.18 3.76
CA LYS A 39 -5.20 2.85 3.49
C LYS A 39 -5.15 1.51 2.76
N VAL A 40 -4.50 1.51 1.59
CA VAL A 40 -4.46 0.37 0.68
C VAL A 40 -3.03 0.03 0.28
N ASP A 41 -2.79 -1.21 -0.13
CA ASP A 41 -1.63 -1.55 -0.94
C ASP A 41 -2.05 -1.60 -2.41
N VAL A 42 -1.26 -0.99 -3.28
CA VAL A 42 -1.44 -0.98 -4.74
C VAL A 42 -0.39 -1.86 -5.40
N TYR A 43 -0.80 -2.80 -6.25
CA TYR A 43 0.13 -3.59 -7.05
C TYR A 43 0.56 -2.82 -8.31
N ALA A 44 1.79 -2.31 -8.32
CA ALA A 44 2.38 -1.56 -9.43
C ALA A 44 3.89 -1.83 -9.52
N ASN A 45 4.46 -1.83 -10.74
CA ASN A 45 5.89 -2.06 -10.97
C ASN A 45 6.43 -3.29 -10.23
N ASP A 46 5.69 -4.40 -10.32
CA ASP A 46 6.01 -5.69 -9.69
C ASP A 46 6.16 -5.67 -8.15
N GLY A 47 5.53 -4.69 -7.50
CA GLY A 47 5.53 -4.55 -6.04
C GLY A 47 4.21 -4.03 -5.48
N TRP A 48 4.07 -4.13 -4.15
CA TRP A 48 2.94 -3.58 -3.40
C TRP A 48 3.35 -2.26 -2.74
N TRP A 49 2.63 -1.19 -3.06
CA TRP A 49 2.93 0.18 -2.63
C TRP A 49 1.83 0.70 -1.72
N VAL A 50 2.21 1.26 -0.58
CA VAL A 50 1.27 1.81 0.40
C VAL A 50 0.73 3.16 -0.09
N GLY A 51 -0.59 3.30 -0.11
CA GLY A 51 -1.27 4.55 -0.47
C GLY A 51 -2.58 4.75 0.29
N ARG A 52 -3.27 5.85 -0.02
CA ARG A 52 -4.62 6.13 0.48
C ARG A 52 -5.56 6.45 -0.66
N ILE A 53 -6.80 5.97 -0.57
CA ILE A 53 -7.85 6.39 -1.51
C ILE A 53 -8.08 7.89 -1.32
N SER A 54 -7.89 8.68 -2.36
CA SER A 54 -8.13 10.12 -2.35
C SER A 54 -9.45 10.50 -2.99
N ALA A 55 -9.90 9.73 -3.98
CA ALA A 55 -11.20 9.89 -4.62
C ALA A 55 -11.71 8.58 -5.25
N ILE A 56 -13.02 8.50 -5.45
CA ILE A 56 -13.69 7.40 -6.16
C ILE A 56 -13.94 7.88 -7.60
N ALA A 57 -13.36 7.19 -8.59
CA ALA A 57 -13.53 7.56 -9.99
C ALA A 57 -14.82 6.98 -10.58
N ASP A 58 -15.06 5.70 -10.31
CA ASP A 58 -16.29 4.95 -10.64
C ASP A 58 -16.41 3.72 -9.72
N SER A 59 -17.39 2.85 -9.95
CA SER A 59 -17.62 1.64 -9.14
C SER A 59 -16.49 0.61 -9.17
N SER A 60 -15.49 0.77 -10.04
CA SER A 60 -14.41 -0.19 -10.25
C SER A 60 -13.01 0.43 -10.15
N ARG A 61 -12.90 1.76 -10.04
CA ARG A 61 -11.64 2.51 -10.07
C ARG A 61 -11.57 3.57 -8.99
N TYR A 62 -10.39 3.69 -8.40
CA TYR A 62 -10.10 4.61 -7.31
C TYR A 62 -8.83 5.41 -7.62
N PHE A 63 -8.83 6.68 -7.26
CA PHE A 63 -7.60 7.47 -7.18
C PHE A 63 -6.90 7.15 -5.86
N VAL A 64 -5.60 6.87 -5.95
CA VAL A 64 -4.74 6.57 -4.80
C VAL A 64 -3.64 7.61 -4.74
N TYR A 65 -3.53 8.26 -3.57
CA TYR A 65 -2.45 9.16 -3.22
C TYR A 65 -1.33 8.42 -2.50
N PHE A 66 -0.09 8.63 -2.95
CA PHE A 66 1.12 8.04 -2.37
C PHE A 66 1.89 9.09 -1.57
N GLU A 67 1.81 9.03 -0.24
CA GLU A 67 2.49 9.99 0.66
C GLU A 67 4.01 10.06 0.41
N SER A 68 4.64 8.97 -0.04
CA SER A 68 6.08 8.90 -0.28
C SER A 68 6.56 9.67 -1.52
N THR A 69 5.72 9.81 -2.55
CA THR A 69 6.09 10.47 -3.81
C THR A 69 5.28 11.75 -4.08
N GLY A 70 4.13 11.90 -3.45
CA GLY A 70 3.17 12.97 -3.73
C GLY A 70 2.30 12.71 -4.96
N ASP A 71 2.45 11.55 -5.61
CA ASP A 71 1.68 11.20 -6.80
C ASP A 71 0.24 10.81 -6.46
N GLU A 72 -0.66 11.07 -7.39
CA GLU A 72 -2.04 10.60 -7.36
C GLU A 72 -2.38 9.93 -8.70
N LEU A 73 -2.75 8.64 -8.64
CA LEU A 73 -2.98 7.82 -9.84
C LEU A 73 -4.23 6.96 -9.67
N ALA A 74 -4.92 6.67 -10.78
CA ALA A 74 -6.11 5.83 -10.79
C ALA A 74 -5.76 4.34 -10.98
N TYR A 75 -6.33 3.47 -10.14
CA TYR A 75 -6.17 2.02 -10.22
C TYR A 75 -7.52 1.30 -10.18
N PRO A 76 -7.66 0.16 -10.88
CA PRO A 76 -8.83 -0.69 -10.72
C PRO A 76 -8.79 -1.41 -9.37
N ILE A 77 -9.96 -1.78 -8.83
CA ILE A 77 -10.09 -2.49 -7.55
C ILE A 77 -9.27 -3.79 -7.51
N SER A 78 -9.09 -4.47 -8.65
CA SER A 78 -8.29 -5.70 -8.78
C SER A 78 -6.78 -5.50 -8.55
N LYS A 79 -6.31 -4.26 -8.50
CA LYS A 79 -4.92 -3.90 -8.16
C LYS A 79 -4.77 -3.42 -6.71
N LEU A 80 -5.87 -3.35 -5.96
CA LEU A 80 -5.91 -2.86 -4.59
C LEU A 80 -6.15 -4.00 -3.62
N ARG A 81 -5.58 -3.88 -2.42
CA ARG A 81 -5.95 -4.69 -1.26
C ARG A 81 -5.91 -3.84 0.00
N VAL A 82 -6.58 -4.30 1.06
CA VAL A 82 -6.48 -3.68 2.38
C VAL A 82 -5.03 -3.67 2.84
N HIS A 83 -4.54 -2.51 3.24
CA HIS A 83 -3.21 -2.41 3.84
C HIS A 83 -3.20 -3.03 5.25
N GLN A 84 -2.27 -3.95 5.46
CA GLN A 84 -2.08 -4.67 6.71
C GLN A 84 -0.63 -4.51 7.20
N GLU A 85 -0.49 -4.29 8.50
CA GLU A 85 0.81 -4.25 9.19
C GLU A 85 1.03 -5.59 9.91
N LEU A 86 2.29 -6.01 10.03
CA LEU A 86 2.66 -7.18 10.80
C LEU A 86 3.18 -6.73 12.17
N GLU A 87 2.33 -6.84 13.19
CA GLU A 87 2.63 -6.43 14.55
C GLU A 87 2.74 -7.67 15.46
N ASN A 88 3.88 -7.86 16.12
CA ASN A 88 4.13 -8.99 17.03
C ASN A 88 3.78 -10.36 16.40
N GLY A 89 4.09 -10.53 15.12
CA GLY A 89 3.82 -11.76 14.36
C GLY A 89 2.34 -11.95 13.96
N LYS A 90 1.48 -10.94 14.12
CA LYS A 90 0.07 -10.97 13.73
C LYS A 90 -0.23 -9.87 12.73
N TRP A 91 -1.09 -10.19 11.78
CA TRP A 91 -1.58 -9.21 10.82
C TRP A 91 -2.67 -8.34 11.45
N VAL A 92 -2.53 -7.03 11.29
CA VAL A 92 -3.52 -6.05 11.74
C VAL A 92 -3.91 -5.14 10.57
N VAL A 93 -5.21 -4.90 10.41
CA VAL A 93 -5.70 -3.93 9.43
C VAL A 93 -5.35 -2.54 9.92
N SER A 94 -4.70 -1.76 9.06
CA SER A 94 -4.39 -0.37 9.40
C SER A 94 -5.68 0.43 9.56
N HIS A 95 -5.90 0.93 10.77
CA HIS A 95 -7.14 1.65 11.09
C HIS A 95 -7.12 3.06 10.51
N TYR A 96 -8.33 3.54 10.22
CA TYR A 96 -8.63 4.95 10.01
C TYR A 96 -7.97 5.81 11.09
N ARG A 97 -7.03 6.69 10.71
CA ARG A 97 -6.81 7.90 11.49
C ARG A 97 -7.98 8.83 11.18
N LYS A 98 -9.02 8.80 12.01
CA LYS A 98 -10.01 9.87 12.03
C LYS A 98 -9.26 11.12 12.47
N VAL A 99 -8.87 11.96 11.52
CA VAL A 99 -8.32 13.29 11.85
C VAL A 99 -9.47 14.04 12.52
N HIS A 100 -9.39 14.20 13.83
CA HIS A 100 -10.28 15.10 14.54
C HIS A 100 -9.91 16.51 14.08
N PHE A 101 -10.72 17.10 13.19
CA PHE A 101 -10.71 18.54 13.02
C PHE A 101 -11.23 19.14 14.32
N VAL A 102 -10.32 19.61 15.18
CA VAL A 102 -10.67 20.59 16.21
C VAL A 102 -10.83 21.91 15.47
N THR A 103 -12.06 22.30 15.16
CA THR A 103 -12.34 23.70 14.81
C THR A 103 -12.35 24.48 16.12
N ASP A 104 -11.22 25.06 16.50
CA ASP A 104 -11.25 26.19 17.42
C ASP A 104 -11.81 27.38 16.63
N VAL A 105 -13.11 27.62 16.82
CA VAL A 105 -13.73 28.92 16.57
C VAL A 105 -13.68 29.68 17.88
N GLY A 106 -12.75 30.63 17.96
CA GLY A 106 -12.71 31.73 18.91
C GLY A 106 -12.99 33.05 18.19
#